data_AF-A0A812X6K5-F1
#
_entry.id   AF-A0A812X6K5-F1
#
_cell.length_a   1.000
_cell.length_b   1.000
_cell.length_c   1.000
_cell.angle_alpha   90.00
_cell.angle_beta   90.00
_cell.angle_gamma   90.00
#
_symmetry.space_group_name_H-M   'P 1'
#
loop_
_entity.id
_entity.type
_entity.pdbx_description
1 polymer ?
#
loop_
_entity_poly.entity_id
_entity_poly.type
_entity_poly.pdbx_seq_one_letter_code
_entity_poly.pdbx_strand_id
1 'polypeptide(L)'
;MLLPRQPRDLQLCNPGVPIPRVVPRRFNRFKLTAEWKRKCSSLPHPSSAAGNWCWEYMKHNGCYASHGSTTWYEDQSKARSLLTVAQLGQAPPPAELAMEALVHPHLCENPLFGKDWRTPFESSASLSWMRATVSVYVVHLRSATDRWRLVSSRLKELGIDFQTVEGVDLTRLDDYQRALQEGLLPKVANGSLGTLGCAAAHFRAMRTAARGPKALALVLEDDVWLSDDFAAKLRQLVHDEAPCNWQILSLKSRCPFGMCVSTHLSQVRPDGNSGRCSGVNFGLFAMLYRVNSLENIWKMLYEEVWSQQCHNTDVALAGISDKVAYYAVPAVQMPGLLHEARLPSLREARNSMSFPNSM
;
A
#
# COMPACT_ATOMS: atom_id res chain seq x y z
N MET A 1 34.21 -15.94 -26.65
CA MET A 1 32.75 -16.09 -26.53
C MET A 1 32.19 -14.83 -25.91
N LEU A 2 31.61 -13.94 -26.73
CA LEU A 2 30.86 -12.79 -26.24
C LEU A 2 29.54 -13.33 -25.67
N LEU A 3 29.30 -13.15 -24.37
CA LEU A 3 27.98 -13.40 -23.79
C LEU A 3 26.94 -12.60 -24.60
N PRO A 4 25.82 -13.21 -25.02
CA PRO A 4 24.79 -12.48 -25.73
C PRO A 4 24.39 -11.28 -24.88
N ARG A 5 24.49 -10.07 -25.45
CA ARG A 5 23.96 -8.86 -24.83
C ARG A 5 22.52 -9.18 -24.45
N GLN A 6 22.22 -9.27 -23.15
CA GLN A 6 20.83 -9.28 -22.71
C GLN A 6 20.16 -8.08 -23.39
N PRO A 7 18.99 -8.27 -24.03
CA PRO A 7 18.31 -7.17 -24.69
C PRO A 7 18.23 -5.99 -23.71
N ARG A 8 18.69 -4.81 -24.15
CA ARG A 8 18.64 -3.57 -23.35
C ARG A 8 17.20 -3.15 -22.99
N ASP A 9 16.19 -3.92 -23.42
CA ASP A 9 14.78 -3.54 -23.47
C ASP A 9 13.91 -3.91 -22.27
N LEU A 10 14.46 -4.43 -21.17
CA LEU A 10 13.68 -4.53 -19.93
C LEU A 10 14.43 -3.89 -18.78
N GLN A 11 14.88 -2.66 -18.99
CA GLN A 11 15.27 -1.81 -17.88
C GLN A 11 14.02 -1.50 -17.03
N LEU A 12 13.80 -2.28 -15.98
CA LEU A 12 12.63 -2.15 -15.11
C LEU A 12 12.87 -1.15 -13.99
N CYS A 13 13.63 -0.07 -14.21
CA CYS A 13 13.98 0.93 -13.19
C CYS A 13 14.67 2.15 -13.81
N ASN A 14 14.72 3.25 -13.06
CA ASN A 14 15.62 4.37 -13.35
C ASN A 14 16.94 4.25 -12.56
N PRO A 15 18.10 4.11 -13.22
CA PRO A 15 19.40 4.05 -12.55
C PRO A 15 19.86 5.42 -12.01
N GLY A 16 19.25 6.51 -12.50
CA GLY A 16 19.50 7.87 -12.04
C GLY A 16 18.75 8.23 -10.76
N VAL A 17 17.77 7.43 -10.32
CA VAL A 17 17.08 7.66 -9.05
C VAL A 17 17.90 7.05 -7.91
N PRO A 18 18.34 7.86 -6.92
CA PRO A 18 19.15 7.36 -5.82
C PRO A 18 18.44 6.26 -5.04
N ILE A 19 19.18 5.21 -4.68
CA ILE A 19 18.70 4.20 -3.74
C ILE A 19 18.80 4.79 -2.32
N PRO A 20 17.68 5.03 -1.63
CA PRO A 20 17.75 5.58 -0.27
C PRO A 20 18.40 4.57 0.66
N ARG A 21 19.24 5.06 1.58
CA ARG A 21 19.80 4.22 2.64
C ARG A 21 18.68 3.68 3.52
N VAL A 22 18.78 2.40 3.86
CA VAL A 22 17.91 1.79 4.87
C VAL A 22 18.16 2.51 6.19
N VAL A 23 17.14 3.15 6.73
CA VAL A 23 17.23 3.85 8.03
C VAL A 23 16.91 2.85 9.14
N PRO A 24 17.66 2.84 10.26
CA PRO A 24 17.36 1.97 11.39
C PRO A 24 15.94 2.18 11.92
N ARG A 25 15.32 1.09 12.38
CA ARG A 25 13.92 1.01 12.82
C ARG A 25 13.49 2.04 13.88
N ARG A 26 14.42 2.49 14.74
CA ARG A 26 14.13 3.48 15.80
C ARG A 26 14.41 4.89 15.30
N PHE A 27 13.67 5.31 14.29
CA PHE A 27 13.70 6.69 13.85
C PHE A 27 12.58 7.45 14.57
N ASN A 28 12.90 7.99 15.76
CA ASN A 28 11.96 8.88 16.44
C ASN A 28 11.90 10.20 15.68
N ARG A 29 10.98 10.27 14.73
CA ARG A 29 10.89 11.36 13.75
C ARG A 29 10.43 12.67 14.39
N PHE A 30 9.49 12.57 15.33
CA PHE A 30 8.83 13.75 15.89
C PHE A 30 9.50 14.14 17.21
N LYS A 31 10.43 15.08 17.13
CA LYS A 31 11.06 15.67 18.31
C LYS A 31 10.12 16.69 18.96
N LEU A 32 9.12 16.18 19.68
CA LEU A 32 8.20 17.02 20.45
C LEU A 32 8.94 17.84 21.51
N THR A 33 8.51 19.09 21.73
CA THR A 33 8.95 19.91 22.86
C THR A 33 8.49 19.27 24.18
N ALA A 34 9.11 19.66 25.31
CA ALA A 34 8.68 19.15 26.62
C ALA A 34 7.21 19.47 26.93
N GLU A 35 6.75 20.64 26.49
CA GLU A 35 5.36 21.05 26.61
C GLU A 35 4.42 20.13 25.81
N TRP A 36 4.71 19.92 24.52
CA TRP A 36 3.90 19.04 23.69
C TRP A 36 3.94 17.60 24.20
N LYS A 37 5.08 17.08 24.65
CA LYS A 37 5.14 15.75 25.29
C LYS A 37 4.16 15.63 26.45
N ARG A 38 4.15 16.60 27.39
CA ARG A 38 3.20 16.60 28.52
C ARG A 38 1.75 16.68 28.03
N LYS A 39 1.48 17.58 27.09
CA LYS A 39 0.13 17.78 26.54
C LYS A 39 -0.37 16.52 25.85
N CYS A 40 0.40 15.95 24.92
CA CYS A 40 0.06 14.71 24.22
C CYS A 40 -0.20 13.56 25.22
N SER A 41 0.63 13.42 26.26
CA SER A 41 0.46 12.40 27.30
C SER A 41 -0.73 12.62 28.22
N SER A 42 -1.26 13.84 28.31
CA SER A 42 -2.45 14.15 29.12
C SER A 42 -3.78 13.96 28.38
N LEU A 43 -3.74 13.80 27.05
CA LEU A 43 -4.94 13.57 26.25
C LEU A 43 -5.52 12.18 26.56
N PRO A 44 -6.84 11.99 26.47
CA PRO A 44 -7.44 10.66 26.59
C PRO A 44 -6.83 9.71 25.57
N HIS A 45 -6.38 8.53 25.98
CA HIS A 45 -5.81 7.58 25.05
C HIS A 45 -6.04 6.15 25.56
N PRO A 46 -6.14 5.14 24.67
CA PRO A 46 -6.18 3.75 25.11
C PRO A 46 -4.91 3.44 25.90
N SER A 47 -5.04 2.63 26.96
CA SER A 47 -3.94 2.33 27.88
C SER A 47 -2.81 1.49 27.26
N SER A 48 -3.01 0.95 26.07
CA SER A 48 -2.15 -0.08 25.46
C SER A 48 -1.08 0.43 24.49
N ALA A 49 -1.09 1.70 24.07
CA ALA A 49 -0.08 2.21 23.14
C ALA A 49 1.04 2.97 23.88
N ALA A 50 2.27 2.47 23.82
CA ALA A 50 3.42 3.30 24.12
C ALA A 50 3.73 4.17 22.90
N GLY A 51 3.92 5.49 23.06
CA GLY A 51 4.33 6.34 21.94
C GLY A 51 4.04 7.84 22.12
N ASN A 52 4.24 8.57 21.02
CA ASN A 52 3.81 9.95 20.83
C ASN A 52 2.32 9.96 20.50
N TRP A 53 1.50 10.35 21.48
CA TRP A 53 0.04 10.42 21.31
C TRP A 53 -0.42 11.49 20.34
N CYS A 54 0.30 12.60 20.19
CA CYS A 54 -0.06 13.59 19.17
C CYS A 54 0.04 13.01 17.76
N TRP A 55 0.99 12.09 17.53
CA TRP A 55 1.05 11.37 16.27
C TRP A 55 -0.11 10.39 16.10
N GLU A 56 -0.49 9.64 17.13
CA GLU A 56 -1.69 8.79 17.06
C GLU A 56 -2.94 9.61 16.71
N TYR A 57 -3.11 10.78 17.31
CA TYR A 57 -4.20 11.68 16.97
C TYR A 57 -4.14 12.21 15.54
N MET A 58 -2.94 12.56 15.06
CA MET A 58 -2.71 12.94 13.66
C MET A 58 -3.11 11.82 12.68
N LYS A 59 -2.84 10.56 13.02
CA LYS A 59 -3.28 9.41 12.22
C LYS A 59 -4.79 9.32 12.17
N HIS A 60 -5.43 9.29 13.35
CA HIS A 60 -6.86 9.01 13.47
C HIS A 60 -7.75 10.14 12.98
N ASN A 61 -7.55 11.38 13.43
CA ASN A 61 -8.44 12.48 13.04
C ASN A 61 -7.90 13.34 11.89
N GLY A 62 -6.68 13.05 11.43
CA GLY A 62 -6.16 13.54 10.15
C GLY A 62 -6.37 12.48 9.07
N CYS A 63 -5.31 11.72 8.80
CA CYS A 63 -5.26 10.93 7.57
C CYS A 63 -6.31 9.83 7.46
N TYR A 64 -6.70 9.18 8.55
CA TYR A 64 -7.73 8.13 8.49
C TYR A 64 -9.10 8.73 8.22
N ALA A 65 -9.40 9.87 8.83
CA ALA A 65 -10.64 10.61 8.60
C ALA A 65 -10.72 11.18 7.18
N SER A 66 -9.59 11.58 6.59
CA SER A 66 -9.51 12.04 5.20
C SER A 66 -9.36 10.90 4.18
N HIS A 67 -9.24 9.66 4.64
CA HIS A 67 -8.88 8.50 3.81
C HIS A 67 -7.61 8.72 2.97
N GLY A 68 -6.66 9.52 3.47
CA GLY A 68 -5.42 9.88 2.77
C GLY A 68 -5.60 10.71 1.51
N SER A 69 -6.72 11.43 1.38
CA SER A 69 -7.00 12.32 0.24
C SER A 69 -6.37 13.72 0.36
N THR A 70 -5.72 13.98 1.49
CA THR A 70 -5.09 15.25 1.87
C THR A 70 -3.66 15.01 2.30
N THR A 71 -2.86 16.08 2.30
CA THR A 71 -1.49 16.00 2.82
C THR A 71 -1.46 15.96 4.34
N TRP A 72 -0.39 15.44 4.95
CA TRP A 72 -0.21 15.46 6.40
C TRP A 72 -0.19 16.89 6.96
N TYR A 73 0.43 17.83 6.24
CA TYR A 73 0.41 19.25 6.59
C TYR A 73 -1.00 19.83 6.59
N GLU A 74 -1.81 19.52 5.57
CA GLU A 74 -3.20 19.97 5.49
C GLU A 74 -4.06 19.34 6.59
N ASP A 75 -3.88 18.06 6.89
CA ASP A 75 -4.61 17.39 7.97
C ASP A 75 -4.26 17.98 9.34
N GLN A 76 -3.00 18.36 9.53
CA GLN A 76 -2.57 19.09 10.72
C GLN A 76 -3.14 20.53 10.74
N SER A 77 -3.31 21.17 9.58
CA SER A 77 -3.73 22.58 9.42
C SER A 77 -5.25 22.81 9.40
N LYS A 78 -6.03 21.92 8.74
CA LYS A 78 -7.49 22.01 8.54
C LYS A 78 -8.26 21.99 9.86
N ALA A 79 -7.56 21.67 10.95
CA ALA A 79 -7.83 22.01 12.33
C ALA A 79 -7.98 23.51 12.65
N ARG A 80 -8.38 24.34 11.69
CA ARG A 80 -8.73 25.75 11.90
C ARG A 80 -10.17 26.10 11.52
N SER A 81 -10.84 25.35 10.64
CA SER A 81 -12.20 25.70 10.17
C SER A 81 -13.29 24.72 10.59
N LEU A 82 -12.93 23.48 10.96
CA LEU A 82 -13.84 22.44 11.46
C LEU A 82 -13.10 21.71 12.58
N LEU A 83 -13.70 21.61 13.77
CA LEU A 83 -13.22 20.98 15.01
C LEU A 83 -12.36 19.71 14.78
N THR A 84 -11.07 19.84 14.51
CA THR A 84 -10.13 18.71 14.27
C THR A 84 -8.81 18.90 15.03
N VAL A 85 -7.90 17.92 14.93
CA VAL A 85 -6.75 17.62 15.83
C VAL A 85 -6.10 18.83 16.51
N ALA A 86 -5.56 19.80 15.78
CA ALA A 86 -4.80 20.90 16.38
C ALA A 86 -5.68 21.87 17.21
N GLN A 87 -6.95 22.05 16.83
CA GLN A 87 -7.94 22.88 17.55
C GLN A 87 -8.37 22.25 18.87
N LEU A 88 -8.45 20.92 18.90
CA LEU A 88 -8.64 20.15 20.13
C LEU A 88 -7.37 20.10 20.99
N GLY A 89 -6.28 20.76 20.55
CA GLY A 89 -4.98 20.69 21.19
C GLY A 89 -4.36 19.29 21.15
N GLN A 90 -4.79 18.44 20.21
CA GLN A 90 -4.35 17.05 20.10
C GLN A 90 -3.05 16.88 19.31
N ALA A 91 -2.58 17.93 18.62
CA ALA A 91 -1.26 18.01 17.98
C ALA A 91 -0.79 19.47 17.93
N PRO A 92 0.53 19.73 17.81
CA PRO A 92 1.06 21.06 17.56
C PRO A 92 0.48 21.69 16.30
N PRO A 93 0.31 23.03 16.25
CA PRO A 93 0.16 23.74 15.00
C PRO A 93 1.35 23.43 14.06
N PRO A 94 1.13 23.29 12.74
CA PRO A 94 2.21 23.01 11.79
C PRO A 94 3.31 24.09 11.80
N ALA A 95 2.94 25.35 12.07
CA ALA A 95 3.87 26.47 12.19
C ALA A 95 4.80 26.36 13.41
N GLU A 96 4.39 25.65 14.47
CA GLU A 96 5.23 25.36 15.63
C GLU A 96 6.07 24.09 15.40
N LEU A 97 5.42 23.01 14.95
CA LEU A 97 6.04 21.73 14.67
C LEU A 97 5.24 20.94 13.65
N ALA A 98 5.66 20.98 12.38
CA ALA A 98 5.07 20.17 11.33
C ALA A 98 5.32 18.67 11.59
N MET A 99 4.24 17.88 11.65
CA MET A 99 4.28 16.43 11.86
C MET A 99 4.23 15.68 10.53
N GLU A 100 5.15 16.01 9.63
CA GLU A 100 5.25 15.40 8.29
C GLU A 100 5.59 13.91 8.40
N ALA A 101 4.80 13.03 7.80
CA ALA A 101 5.07 11.59 7.75
C ALA A 101 6.07 11.19 6.66
N LEU A 102 6.26 12.04 5.65
CA LEU A 102 7.14 11.84 4.50
C LEU A 102 8.35 12.76 4.58
N VAL A 103 9.57 12.22 4.50
CA VAL A 103 10.78 13.05 4.41
C VAL A 103 10.80 13.66 3.01
N HIS A 104 11.03 14.97 2.91
CA HIS A 104 10.91 15.75 1.68
C HIS A 104 9.49 15.69 1.05
N PRO A 105 8.43 16.05 1.80
CA PRO A 105 7.05 15.89 1.32
C PRO A 105 6.78 16.69 0.04
N HIS A 106 7.44 17.83 -0.17
CA HIS A 106 7.36 18.63 -1.39
C HIS A 106 7.73 17.87 -2.68
N LEU A 107 8.45 16.75 -2.59
CA LEU A 107 8.81 15.94 -3.76
C LEU A 107 7.70 15.03 -4.23
N CYS A 108 6.83 14.52 -3.35
CA CYS A 108 5.82 13.52 -3.75
C CYS A 108 4.43 13.71 -3.12
N GLU A 109 4.27 14.61 -2.17
CA GLU A 109 3.02 14.84 -1.46
C GLU A 109 2.30 16.09 -2.00
N ASN A 110 2.11 16.15 -3.32
CA ASN A 110 1.40 17.23 -3.98
C ASN A 110 0.23 16.68 -4.79
N PRO A 111 -1.02 17.11 -4.54
CA PRO A 111 -2.18 16.67 -5.32
C PRO A 111 -2.03 16.85 -6.82
N LEU A 112 -1.31 17.90 -7.26
CA LEU A 112 -1.16 18.23 -8.67
C LEU A 112 -0.27 17.27 -9.44
N PHE A 113 0.63 16.53 -8.77
CA PHE A 113 1.51 15.57 -9.45
C PHE A 113 0.72 14.45 -10.15
N GLY A 114 -0.50 14.15 -9.71
CA GLY A 114 -1.38 13.23 -10.47
C GLY A 114 -1.72 13.71 -11.89
N LYS A 115 -1.66 15.01 -12.17
CA LYS A 115 -1.90 15.57 -13.51
C LYS A 115 -0.63 15.60 -14.36
N ASP A 116 0.54 15.65 -13.74
CA ASP A 116 1.83 15.94 -14.37
C ASP A 116 2.52 14.70 -14.95
N TRP A 117 1.73 13.73 -15.42
CA TRP A 117 2.27 12.60 -16.20
C TRP A 117 2.51 13.07 -17.63
N ARG A 118 3.59 12.60 -18.25
CA ARG A 118 3.86 12.93 -19.64
C ARG A 118 2.81 12.22 -20.52
N THR A 119 1.81 12.95 -21.00
CA THR A 119 0.75 12.46 -21.90
C THR A 119 1.20 12.52 -23.37
N PRO A 120 0.44 11.97 -24.33
CA PRO A 120 0.32 10.57 -24.68
C PRO A 120 0.91 10.34 -26.08
N PHE A 121 2.22 10.11 -26.19
CA PHE A 121 2.81 9.74 -27.50
C PHE A 121 3.03 8.23 -27.65
N GLU A 122 2.75 7.43 -26.63
CA GLU A 122 3.06 6.00 -26.65
C GLU A 122 1.99 5.12 -25.98
N SER A 123 0.69 5.43 -26.07
CA SER A 123 -0.34 4.54 -25.47
C SER A 123 -0.23 3.11 -26.00
N SER A 124 -0.03 2.94 -27.31
CA SER A 124 0.19 1.62 -27.92
C SER A 124 1.51 0.97 -27.50
N ALA A 125 2.62 1.72 -27.45
CA ALA A 125 3.91 1.14 -27.06
C ALA A 125 3.95 0.80 -25.56
N SER A 126 3.28 1.60 -24.72
CA SER A 126 3.12 1.36 -23.29
C SER A 126 2.23 0.16 -23.02
N LEU A 127 1.14 0.00 -23.77
CA LEU A 127 0.30 -1.19 -23.69
C LEU A 127 1.05 -2.44 -24.17
N SER A 128 1.81 -2.35 -25.27
CA SER A 128 2.69 -3.44 -25.75
C SER A 128 3.75 -3.81 -24.71
N TRP A 129 4.39 -2.83 -24.09
CA TRP A 129 5.32 -3.05 -22.98
C TRP A 129 4.64 -3.76 -21.80
N MET A 130 3.45 -3.29 -21.39
CA MET A 130 2.70 -3.88 -20.29
C MET A 130 2.32 -5.33 -20.60
N ARG A 131 1.84 -5.61 -21.82
CA ARG A 131 1.54 -6.98 -22.28
C ARG A 131 2.78 -7.87 -22.30
N ALA A 132 3.96 -7.36 -22.66
CA ALA A 132 5.19 -8.14 -22.63
C ALA A 132 5.74 -8.36 -21.20
N THR A 133 5.52 -7.42 -20.29
CA THR A 133 6.31 -7.30 -19.05
C THR A 133 5.52 -7.58 -17.78
N VAL A 134 4.21 -7.35 -17.77
CA VAL A 134 3.36 -7.36 -16.57
C VAL A 134 2.28 -8.44 -16.67
N SER A 135 2.26 -9.37 -15.72
CA SER A 135 1.14 -10.30 -15.51
C SER A 135 0.15 -9.65 -14.56
N VAL A 136 -1.13 -9.57 -14.93
CA VAL A 136 -2.16 -8.93 -14.11
C VAL A 136 -3.03 -9.99 -13.45
N TYR A 137 -3.21 -9.86 -12.14
CA TYR A 137 -4.01 -10.74 -11.30
C TYR A 137 -5.07 -9.90 -10.58
N VAL A 138 -6.33 -10.35 -10.58
CA VAL A 138 -7.42 -9.69 -9.86
C VAL A 138 -7.87 -10.59 -8.73
N VAL A 139 -7.71 -10.13 -7.49
CA VAL A 139 -8.20 -10.79 -6.29
C VAL A 139 -9.67 -10.45 -6.12
N HIS A 140 -10.52 -11.49 -6.10
CA HIS A 140 -11.96 -11.33 -6.09
C HIS A 140 -12.65 -12.48 -5.34
N LEU A 141 -13.63 -12.15 -4.50
CA LEU A 141 -14.46 -13.14 -3.80
C LEU A 141 -15.58 -13.62 -4.71
N ARG A 142 -15.81 -14.94 -4.87
CA ARG A 142 -16.83 -15.49 -5.79
C ARG A 142 -18.23 -14.85 -5.68
N SER A 143 -18.62 -14.38 -4.50
CA SER A 143 -19.90 -13.73 -4.23
C SER A 143 -19.98 -12.26 -4.69
N ALA A 144 -18.85 -11.60 -4.95
CA ALA A 144 -18.75 -10.18 -5.27
C ALA A 144 -18.97 -9.88 -6.77
N THR A 145 -20.03 -10.42 -7.35
CA THR A 145 -20.27 -10.44 -8.81
C THR A 145 -20.31 -9.06 -9.46
N ASP A 146 -20.85 -8.05 -8.77
CA ASP A 146 -20.91 -6.67 -9.28
C ASP A 146 -19.53 -6.00 -9.29
N ARG A 147 -18.72 -6.22 -8.24
CA ARG A 147 -17.32 -5.76 -8.17
C ARG A 147 -16.49 -6.38 -9.29
N TRP A 148 -16.65 -7.70 -9.50
CA TRP A 148 -16.04 -8.40 -10.62
C TRP A 148 -16.45 -7.83 -11.97
N ARG A 149 -17.75 -7.61 -12.21
CA ARG A 149 -18.24 -7.01 -13.47
C ARG A 149 -17.60 -5.65 -13.72
N LEU A 150 -17.49 -4.82 -12.68
CA LEU A 150 -16.90 -3.50 -12.75
C LEU A 150 -15.41 -3.55 -13.13
N VAL A 151 -14.58 -4.26 -12.36
CA VAL A 151 -13.13 -4.31 -12.60
C VAL A 151 -12.78 -5.04 -13.91
N SER A 152 -13.48 -6.14 -14.23
CA SER A 152 -13.24 -6.91 -15.45
C SER A 152 -13.64 -6.15 -16.71
N SER A 153 -14.73 -5.36 -16.67
CA SER A 153 -15.12 -4.50 -17.79
C SER A 153 -14.08 -3.41 -18.01
N ARG A 154 -13.59 -2.78 -16.93
CA ARG A 154 -12.56 -1.75 -17.00
C ARG A 154 -11.25 -2.27 -17.58
N LEU A 155 -10.79 -3.45 -17.17
CA LEU A 155 -9.57 -4.05 -17.72
C LEU A 155 -9.70 -4.40 -19.20
N LYS A 156 -10.87 -4.90 -19.63
CA LYS A 156 -11.17 -5.17 -21.04
C LYS A 156 -11.20 -3.91 -21.89
N GLU A 157 -11.82 -2.84 -21.38
CA GLU A 157 -11.85 -1.52 -22.03
C GLU A 157 -10.43 -1.00 -22.31
N LEU A 158 -9.53 -1.16 -21.33
CA LEU A 158 -8.13 -0.75 -21.45
C LEU A 158 -7.26 -1.73 -22.26
N GLY A 159 -7.83 -2.85 -22.73
CA GLY A 159 -7.10 -3.88 -23.47
C GLY A 159 -6.02 -4.60 -22.66
N ILE A 160 -6.20 -4.68 -21.33
CA ILE A 160 -5.29 -5.33 -20.39
C ILE A 160 -5.74 -6.77 -20.18
N ASP A 161 -4.86 -7.73 -20.46
CA ASP A 161 -5.10 -9.15 -20.15
C ASP A 161 -4.87 -9.42 -18.67
N PHE A 162 -5.73 -10.25 -18.06
CA PHE A 162 -5.71 -10.52 -16.63
C PHE A 162 -6.17 -11.94 -16.29
N GLN A 163 -5.77 -12.39 -15.11
CA GLN A 163 -6.17 -13.66 -14.50
C GLN A 163 -6.90 -13.40 -13.19
N THR A 164 -7.92 -14.20 -12.90
CA THR A 164 -8.58 -14.19 -11.59
C THR A 164 -7.77 -14.95 -10.57
N VAL A 165 -7.63 -14.39 -9.38
CA VAL A 165 -7.24 -15.11 -8.18
C VAL A 165 -8.44 -15.10 -7.24
N GLU A 166 -8.93 -16.28 -6.91
CA GLU A 166 -10.03 -16.40 -5.96
C GLU A 166 -9.60 -15.87 -4.59
N GLY A 167 -10.42 -14.99 -4.02
CA GLY A 167 -10.27 -14.50 -2.65
C GLY A 167 -10.49 -15.62 -1.62
N VAL A 168 -10.36 -15.25 -0.34
CA VAL A 168 -10.55 -16.20 0.77
C VAL A 168 -11.64 -15.66 1.68
N ASP A 169 -12.78 -16.38 1.73
CA ASP A 169 -13.91 -16.04 2.59
C ASP A 169 -13.92 -16.87 3.88
N LEU A 170 -13.34 -16.32 4.95
CA LEU A 170 -13.25 -17.04 6.23
C LEU A 170 -14.57 -17.12 7.00
N THR A 171 -15.65 -16.55 6.46
CA THR A 171 -17.01 -16.81 6.98
C THR A 171 -17.53 -18.17 6.55
N ARG A 172 -16.92 -18.77 5.51
CA ARG A 172 -17.28 -20.07 4.97
C ARG A 172 -16.25 -21.14 5.38
N LEU A 173 -16.74 -22.27 5.90
CA LEU A 173 -15.91 -23.33 6.43
C LEU A 173 -15.02 -24.00 5.36
N ASP A 174 -15.55 -24.18 4.14
CA ASP A 174 -14.83 -24.76 3.00
C ASP A 174 -13.63 -23.91 2.59
N ASP A 175 -13.79 -22.59 2.55
CA ASP A 175 -12.72 -21.66 2.19
C ASP A 175 -11.67 -21.54 3.31
N TYR A 176 -12.09 -21.57 4.58
CA TYR A 176 -11.16 -21.65 5.72
C TYR A 176 -10.29 -22.91 5.67
N GLN A 177 -10.90 -24.08 5.49
CA GLN A 177 -10.18 -25.37 5.41
C GLN A 177 -9.22 -25.39 4.22
N ARG A 178 -9.65 -24.87 3.06
CA ARG A 178 -8.80 -24.78 1.87
C ARG A 178 -7.61 -23.85 2.10
N ALA A 179 -7.81 -22.71 2.75
CA ALA A 179 -6.73 -21.77 3.07
C ALA A 179 -5.70 -22.38 4.03
N LEU A 180 -6.12 -23.22 4.99
CA LEU A 180 -5.21 -24.00 5.83
C LEU A 180 -4.40 -25.02 5.03
N GLN A 181 -5.07 -25.78 4.15
CA GLN A 181 -4.42 -26.80 3.31
C GLN A 181 -3.41 -26.19 2.33
N GLU A 182 -3.71 -25.02 1.77
CA GLU A 182 -2.81 -24.28 0.89
C GLU A 182 -1.64 -23.63 1.66
N GLY A 183 -1.68 -23.57 2.98
CA GLY A 183 -0.69 -22.89 3.81
C GLY A 183 -0.76 -21.37 3.72
N LEU A 184 -1.96 -20.82 3.49
CA LEU A 184 -2.20 -19.38 3.48
C LEU A 184 -2.49 -18.83 4.88
N LEU A 185 -2.95 -19.69 5.78
CA LEU A 185 -3.23 -19.40 7.18
C LEU A 185 -2.41 -20.33 8.10
N PRO A 186 -1.97 -19.84 9.28
CA PRO A 186 -1.46 -20.70 10.34
C PRO A 186 -2.60 -21.53 10.94
N LYS A 187 -2.26 -22.61 11.65
CA LYS A 187 -3.24 -23.46 12.37
C LYS A 187 -4.08 -22.69 13.38
N VAL A 188 -3.49 -21.64 13.98
CA VAL A 188 -4.14 -20.75 14.93
C VAL A 188 -3.95 -19.34 14.41
N ALA A 189 -5.04 -18.70 13.98
CA ALA A 189 -5.06 -17.32 13.53
C ALA A 189 -6.05 -16.54 14.39
N ASN A 190 -5.57 -15.46 15.01
CA ASN A 190 -6.42 -14.49 15.70
C ASN A 190 -6.61 -13.27 14.78
N GLY A 191 -7.67 -12.50 15.00
CA GLY A 191 -7.95 -11.28 14.22
C GLY A 191 -9.30 -11.33 13.52
N SER A 192 -9.62 -10.24 12.83
CA SER A 192 -10.91 -10.09 12.15
C SER A 192 -10.93 -10.87 10.83
N LEU A 193 -12.04 -11.56 10.55
CA LEU A 193 -12.16 -12.46 9.39
C LEU A 193 -11.84 -11.80 8.05
N GLY A 194 -12.31 -10.56 7.87
CA GLY A 194 -12.05 -9.79 6.65
C GLY A 194 -10.56 -9.54 6.44
N THR A 195 -9.86 -9.10 7.49
CA THR A 195 -8.41 -8.84 7.46
C THR A 195 -7.61 -10.12 7.19
N LEU A 196 -7.94 -11.21 7.87
CA LEU A 196 -7.31 -12.52 7.68
C LEU A 196 -7.54 -13.08 6.27
N GLY A 197 -8.77 -12.96 5.75
CA GLY A 197 -9.13 -13.39 4.40
C GLY A 197 -8.44 -12.56 3.31
N CYS A 198 -8.33 -11.24 3.51
CA CYS A 198 -7.57 -10.35 2.64
C CYS A 198 -6.08 -10.77 2.59
N ALA A 199 -5.45 -10.98 3.75
CA ALA A 199 -4.06 -11.46 3.82
C ALA A 199 -3.86 -12.78 3.07
N ALA A 200 -4.71 -13.78 3.35
CA ALA A 200 -4.65 -15.09 2.69
C ALA A 200 -4.83 -14.99 1.17
N ALA A 201 -5.74 -14.14 0.70
CA ALA A 201 -5.97 -13.91 -0.72
C ALA A 201 -4.75 -13.28 -1.42
N HIS A 202 -4.11 -12.29 -0.81
CA HIS A 202 -2.86 -11.72 -1.34
C HIS A 202 -1.72 -12.73 -1.33
N PHE A 203 -1.61 -13.58 -0.30
CA PHE A 203 -0.64 -14.67 -0.29
C PHE A 203 -0.86 -15.67 -1.43
N ARG A 204 -2.11 -16.01 -1.74
CA ARG A 204 -2.46 -16.85 -2.90
C ARG A 204 -2.05 -16.16 -4.21
N ALA A 205 -2.36 -14.87 -4.35
CA ALA A 205 -2.01 -14.09 -5.54
C ALA A 205 -0.49 -14.03 -5.75
N MET A 206 0.27 -13.74 -4.69
CA MET A 206 1.74 -13.70 -4.74
C MET A 206 2.35 -15.06 -5.14
N ARG A 207 1.86 -16.19 -4.59
CA ARG A 207 2.34 -17.53 -4.98
C ARG A 207 2.01 -17.87 -6.43
N THR A 208 0.83 -17.45 -6.90
CA THR A 208 0.43 -17.62 -8.31
C THR A 208 1.31 -16.78 -9.22
N ALA A 209 1.53 -15.52 -8.86
CA ALA A 209 2.38 -14.57 -9.58
C ALA A 209 3.85 -14.98 -9.64
N ALA A 210 4.39 -15.60 -8.57
CA ALA A 210 5.78 -16.07 -8.53
C ALA A 210 6.08 -17.14 -9.59
N ARG A 211 5.05 -17.83 -10.11
CA ARG A 211 5.15 -18.83 -11.18
C ARG A 211 4.81 -18.26 -12.55
N GLY A 212 4.50 -16.96 -12.63
CA GLY A 212 4.13 -16.28 -13.86
C GLY A 212 5.30 -16.13 -14.83
N PRO A 213 5.04 -16.02 -16.15
CA PRO A 213 6.08 -15.99 -17.16
C PRO A 213 6.74 -14.61 -17.36
N LYS A 214 6.15 -13.54 -16.81
CA LYS A 214 6.60 -12.17 -17.04
C LYS A 214 7.43 -11.66 -15.86
N ALA A 215 8.22 -10.61 -16.10
CA ALA A 215 9.16 -10.09 -15.10
C ALA A 215 8.46 -9.38 -13.93
N LEU A 216 7.29 -8.80 -14.17
CA LEU A 216 6.49 -8.08 -13.19
C LEU A 216 5.11 -8.73 -13.00
N ALA A 217 4.59 -8.64 -11.78
CA ALA A 217 3.24 -9.06 -11.45
C ALA A 217 2.48 -7.92 -10.79
N LEU A 218 1.32 -7.56 -11.36
CA LEU A 218 0.38 -6.60 -10.83
C LEU A 218 -0.79 -7.34 -10.18
N VAL A 219 -0.97 -7.19 -8.88
CA VAL A 219 -2.11 -7.74 -8.14
C VAL A 219 -3.07 -6.61 -7.83
N LEU A 220 -4.33 -6.74 -8.26
CA LEU A 220 -5.40 -5.77 -8.10
C LEU A 220 -6.48 -6.31 -7.16
N GLU A 221 -7.06 -5.47 -6.31
CA GLU A 221 -8.33 -5.73 -5.65
C GLU A 221 -9.51 -5.49 -6.62
N ASP A 222 -10.69 -6.06 -6.32
CA ASP A 222 -11.86 -5.99 -7.20
C ASP A 222 -12.67 -4.68 -7.11
N ASP A 223 -12.26 -3.73 -6.27
CA ASP A 223 -12.77 -2.36 -6.22
C ASP A 223 -11.83 -1.30 -6.78
N VAL A 224 -10.82 -1.68 -7.57
CA VAL A 224 -10.02 -0.67 -8.26
C VAL A 224 -10.63 -0.24 -9.58
N TRP A 225 -10.47 1.05 -9.88
CA TRP A 225 -10.73 1.63 -11.19
C TRP A 225 -9.44 2.27 -11.73
N LEU A 226 -8.83 1.62 -12.72
CA LEU A 226 -7.60 2.11 -13.36
C LEU A 226 -7.89 3.35 -14.23
N SER A 227 -6.96 4.29 -14.30
CA SER A 227 -7.04 5.47 -15.19
C SER A 227 -6.95 5.09 -16.68
N ASP A 228 -7.45 5.95 -17.58
CA ASP A 228 -7.44 5.69 -19.04
C ASP A 228 -6.01 5.53 -19.58
N ASP A 229 -5.06 6.24 -18.98
CA ASP A 229 -3.64 6.26 -19.31
C ASP A 229 -2.80 5.34 -18.41
N PHE A 230 -3.44 4.36 -17.74
CA PHE A 230 -2.78 3.50 -16.75
C PHE A 230 -1.49 2.85 -17.25
N ALA A 231 -1.48 2.29 -18.46
CA ALA A 231 -0.29 1.62 -19.00
C ALA A 231 0.88 2.59 -19.20
N ALA A 232 0.59 3.81 -19.67
CA ALA A 232 1.60 4.85 -19.88
C ALA A 232 2.16 5.34 -18.54
N LYS A 233 1.29 5.63 -17.57
CA LYS A 233 1.69 6.02 -16.21
C LYS A 233 2.50 4.93 -15.51
N LEU A 234 2.07 3.67 -15.59
CA LEU A 234 2.79 2.56 -14.98
C LEU A 234 4.18 2.39 -15.58
N ARG A 235 4.29 2.51 -16.91
CA ARG A 235 5.58 2.47 -17.60
C ARG A 235 6.48 3.63 -17.17
N GLN A 236 5.97 4.86 -17.18
CA GLN A 236 6.72 6.04 -16.73
C GLN A 236 7.20 5.86 -15.29
N LEU A 237 6.33 5.43 -14.37
CA LEU A 237 6.69 5.19 -12.97
C LEU A 237 7.86 4.20 -12.84
N VAL A 238 7.81 3.09 -13.58
CA VAL A 238 8.83 2.05 -13.52
C VAL A 238 10.15 2.49 -14.17
N HIS A 239 10.10 3.13 -15.34
CA HIS A 239 11.29 3.47 -16.12
C HIS A 239 11.96 4.76 -15.68
N ASP A 240 11.17 5.76 -15.26
CA ASP A 240 11.66 7.11 -15.02
C ASP A 240 11.79 7.44 -13.53
N GLU A 241 11.20 6.65 -12.63
CA GLU A 241 11.11 7.05 -11.21
C GLU A 241 11.45 5.95 -10.21
N ALA A 242 11.23 4.68 -10.54
CA ALA A 242 11.49 3.60 -9.60
C ALA A 242 13.01 3.31 -9.47
N PRO A 243 13.61 3.40 -8.27
CA PRO A 243 15.03 3.10 -8.08
C PRO A 243 15.35 1.64 -8.40
N CYS A 244 16.52 1.32 -8.96
CA CYS A 244 16.81 -0.04 -9.44
C CYS A 244 16.78 -1.18 -8.39
N ASN A 245 16.78 -0.85 -7.10
CA ASN A 245 16.59 -1.85 -6.06
C ASN A 245 15.12 -2.16 -5.73
N TRP A 246 14.14 -1.47 -6.31
CA TRP A 246 12.73 -1.66 -5.95
C TRP A 246 12.29 -3.11 -6.12
N GLN A 247 11.49 -3.61 -5.20
CA GLN A 247 10.93 -4.96 -5.26
C GLN A 247 9.40 -4.95 -5.23
N ILE A 248 8.83 -3.92 -4.60
CA ILE A 248 7.39 -3.75 -4.43
C ILE A 248 7.03 -2.29 -4.67
N LEU A 249 6.01 -2.03 -5.49
CA LEU A 249 5.37 -0.73 -5.63
C LEU A 249 3.89 -0.86 -5.26
N SER A 250 3.41 -0.10 -4.27
CA SER A 250 1.98 0.17 -4.11
C SER A 250 1.60 1.33 -5.03
N LEU A 251 0.69 1.09 -5.98
CA LEU A 251 0.30 2.10 -6.98
C LEU A 251 -0.71 3.13 -6.43
N LYS A 252 -1.13 2.95 -5.18
CA LYS A 252 -1.90 3.91 -4.38
C LYS A 252 -1.77 3.51 -2.90
N SER A 253 -1.12 4.35 -2.10
CA SER A 253 -1.05 4.18 -0.65
C SER A 253 -1.67 5.38 0.05
N ARG A 254 -2.67 5.10 0.88
CA ARG A 254 -3.24 6.08 1.81
C ARG A 254 -2.27 6.26 2.97
N CYS A 255 -2.19 7.49 3.47
CA CYS A 255 -1.42 7.82 4.66
C CYS A 255 0.04 7.37 4.60
N PRO A 256 0.77 7.69 3.51
CA PRO A 256 2.13 7.19 3.35
C PRO A 256 3.04 7.74 4.46
N PHE A 257 3.93 6.88 4.98
CA PHE A 257 4.98 7.22 5.93
C PHE A 257 6.32 6.69 5.43
N GLY A 258 7.31 7.57 5.39
CA GLY A 258 8.61 7.25 4.82
C GLY A 258 9.34 8.45 4.26
N MET A 259 9.83 8.36 3.03
CA MET A 259 10.65 9.37 2.37
C MET A 259 10.26 9.49 0.90
N CYS A 260 9.94 10.68 0.42
CA CYS A 260 9.79 10.91 -1.02
C CYS A 260 11.14 10.73 -1.72
N VAL A 261 11.14 10.02 -2.85
CA VAL A 261 12.34 9.69 -3.63
C VAL A 261 12.28 10.19 -5.07
N SER A 262 11.07 10.42 -5.59
CA SER A 262 10.78 11.02 -6.89
C SER A 262 9.44 11.74 -6.83
N THR A 263 9.00 12.31 -7.96
CA THR A 263 7.72 13.03 -8.08
C THR A 263 6.52 12.20 -7.63
N HIS A 264 6.48 10.91 -8.00
CA HIS A 264 5.34 10.04 -7.74
C HIS A 264 5.62 8.96 -6.70
N LEU A 265 6.85 8.81 -6.21
CA LEU A 265 7.22 7.72 -5.31
C LEU A 265 7.74 8.20 -3.96
N SER A 266 7.27 7.51 -2.93
CA SER A 266 7.87 7.46 -1.61
C SER A 266 8.45 6.07 -1.34
N GLN A 267 9.62 5.99 -0.69
CA GLN A 267 10.07 4.79 -0.02
C GLN A 267 9.27 4.64 1.27
N VAL A 268 8.55 3.53 1.41
CA VAL A 268 7.78 3.22 2.60
C VAL A 268 8.72 2.85 3.74
N ARG A 269 8.39 3.28 4.96
CA ARG A 269 9.10 2.92 6.19
C ARG A 269 8.11 2.45 7.26
N PRO A 270 8.57 1.70 8.29
CA PRO A 270 7.75 1.43 9.45
C PRO A 270 7.36 2.74 10.13
N ASP A 271 6.15 2.83 10.68
CA ASP A 271 5.76 3.97 11.54
C ASP A 271 6.73 4.04 12.72
N GLY A 272 7.31 5.21 12.95
CA GLY A 272 8.29 5.46 14.00
C GLY A 272 7.68 5.59 15.40
N ASN A 273 6.36 5.52 15.56
CA ASN A 273 5.70 5.81 16.82
C ASN A 273 5.57 4.63 17.79
N SER A 274 5.23 3.47 17.28
CA SER A 274 4.89 2.28 18.06
C SER A 274 5.45 1.03 17.38
N GLY A 275 5.09 -0.17 17.86
CA GLY A 275 5.63 -1.43 17.36
C GLY A 275 5.42 -1.64 15.86
N ARG A 276 5.99 -2.73 15.33
CA ARG A 276 5.98 -3.02 13.89
C ARG A 276 4.59 -3.07 13.25
N CYS A 277 3.56 -3.38 14.03
CA CYS A 277 2.18 -3.51 13.56
C CYS A 277 1.35 -2.22 13.67
N SER A 278 1.97 -1.05 13.87
CA SER A 278 1.25 0.20 14.11
C SER A 278 1.35 1.20 12.95
N GLY A 279 1.64 0.70 11.75
CA GLY A 279 1.84 1.47 10.51
C GLY A 279 0.61 2.23 10.03
N VAL A 280 0.87 3.26 9.20
CA VAL A 280 -0.15 4.07 8.52
C VAL A 280 -0.28 3.80 7.03
N ASN A 281 0.66 3.08 6.42
CA ASN A 281 0.64 2.86 4.97
C ASN A 281 -0.49 1.88 4.65
N PHE A 282 -1.64 2.40 4.18
CA PHE A 282 -2.80 1.56 3.86
C PHE A 282 -3.01 1.42 2.37
N GLY A 283 -3.56 0.27 1.98
CA GLY A 283 -4.05 0.00 0.63
C GLY A 283 -3.25 -1.06 -0.09
N LEU A 284 -3.87 -2.23 -0.26
CA LEU A 284 -3.41 -3.28 -1.17
C LEU A 284 -4.12 -3.22 -2.53
N PHE A 285 -4.76 -2.08 -2.83
CA PHE A 285 -5.57 -1.84 -4.01
C PHE A 285 -4.91 -2.33 -5.30
N ALA A 286 -3.64 -1.94 -5.50
CA ALA A 286 -2.85 -2.38 -6.64
C ALA A 286 -1.37 -2.46 -6.26
N MET A 287 -0.84 -3.67 -6.27
CA MET A 287 0.52 -3.99 -5.86
C MET A 287 1.32 -4.53 -7.04
N LEU A 288 2.38 -3.85 -7.44
CA LEU A 288 3.31 -4.30 -8.46
C LEU A 288 4.54 -4.92 -7.79
N TYR A 289 4.86 -6.15 -8.18
CA TYR A 289 6.00 -6.91 -7.65
C TYR A 289 6.99 -7.25 -8.76
N ARG A 290 8.28 -7.26 -8.41
CA ARG A 290 9.27 -8.00 -9.19
C ARG A 290 9.10 -9.49 -8.94
N VAL A 291 8.86 -10.26 -10.01
CA VAL A 291 8.58 -11.70 -9.89
C VAL A 291 9.75 -12.45 -9.27
N ASN A 292 11.00 -12.09 -9.61
CA ASN A 292 12.20 -12.71 -9.05
C ASN A 292 12.41 -12.48 -7.53
N SER A 293 11.63 -11.58 -6.91
CA SER A 293 11.71 -11.28 -5.48
C SER A 293 10.51 -11.84 -4.70
N LEU A 294 9.45 -12.29 -5.39
CA LEU A 294 8.16 -12.61 -4.79
C LEU A 294 8.24 -13.71 -3.72
N GLU A 295 9.01 -14.78 -3.95
CA GLU A 295 9.11 -15.88 -2.99
C GLU A 295 9.72 -15.43 -1.65
N ASN A 296 10.81 -14.65 -1.72
CA ASN A 296 11.45 -14.10 -0.54
C ASN A 296 10.55 -13.10 0.20
N ILE A 297 9.87 -12.21 -0.55
CA ILE A 297 8.90 -11.27 0.02
C ILE A 297 7.76 -12.03 0.70
N TRP A 298 7.21 -13.04 0.03
CA TRP A 298 6.11 -13.85 0.55
C TRP A 298 6.47 -14.47 1.90
N LYS A 299 7.65 -15.08 2.00
CA LYS A 299 8.12 -15.70 3.26
C LYS A 299 8.23 -14.67 4.39
N MET A 300 8.91 -13.55 4.13
CA MET A 300 9.09 -12.49 5.13
C MET A 300 7.75 -11.88 5.58
N LEU A 301 6.85 -11.64 4.61
CA LEU A 301 5.54 -11.07 4.90
C LEU A 301 4.64 -12.05 5.64
N TYR A 302 4.66 -13.34 5.27
CA TYR A 302 3.93 -14.40 5.96
C TYR A 302 4.36 -14.50 7.43
N GLU A 303 5.67 -14.51 7.69
CA GLU A 303 6.22 -14.48 9.05
C GLU A 303 5.79 -13.22 9.82
N GLU A 304 5.84 -12.04 9.20
CA GLU A 304 5.44 -10.80 9.86
C GLU A 304 3.93 -10.76 10.18
N VAL A 305 3.08 -11.16 9.24
CA VAL A 305 1.62 -11.15 9.40
C VAL A 305 1.17 -12.13 10.48
N TRP A 306 1.73 -13.34 10.50
CA TRP A 306 1.25 -14.41 11.38
C TRP A 306 2.02 -14.54 12.69
N SER A 307 3.35 -14.41 12.68
CA SER A 307 4.15 -14.59 13.90
C SER A 307 4.18 -13.35 14.78
N GLN A 308 4.10 -12.14 14.20
CA GLN A 308 4.07 -10.89 14.96
C GLN A 308 2.65 -10.37 15.21
N GLN A 309 1.63 -11.12 14.77
CA GLN A 309 0.22 -10.71 14.83
C GLN A 309 -0.07 -9.38 14.11
N CYS A 310 0.75 -9.01 13.11
CA CYS A 310 0.49 -7.88 12.23
C CYS A 310 -0.52 -8.29 11.14
N HIS A 311 -1.75 -8.63 11.52
CA HIS A 311 -2.72 -9.24 10.60
C HIS A 311 -3.04 -8.37 9.38
N ASN A 312 -2.91 -7.04 9.51
CA ASN A 312 -3.06 -6.16 8.36
C ASN A 312 -1.80 -6.20 7.48
N THR A 313 -1.97 -6.70 6.26
CA THR A 313 -0.85 -7.03 5.36
C THR A 313 -0.12 -5.78 4.84
N ASP A 314 -0.80 -4.65 4.66
CA ASP A 314 -0.16 -3.39 4.25
C ASP A 314 0.75 -2.82 5.36
N VAL A 315 0.30 -2.88 6.62
CA VAL A 315 1.07 -2.54 7.80
C VAL A 315 2.24 -3.49 8.01
N ALA A 316 2.02 -4.81 7.88
CA ALA A 316 3.10 -5.80 7.97
C ALA A 316 4.16 -5.59 6.88
N LEU A 317 3.74 -5.24 5.66
CA LEU A 317 4.63 -4.92 4.55
C LEU A 317 5.47 -3.67 4.83
N ALA A 318 4.87 -2.64 5.40
CA ALA A 318 5.61 -1.48 5.91
C ALA A 318 6.56 -1.89 7.06
N GLY A 319 6.16 -2.82 7.93
CA GLY A 319 6.98 -3.35 9.02
C GLY A 319 8.25 -4.08 8.59
N ILE A 320 8.26 -4.67 7.39
CA ILE A 320 9.44 -5.32 6.78
C ILE A 320 10.16 -4.46 5.75
N SER A 321 9.79 -3.18 5.57
CA SER A 321 10.40 -2.28 4.57
C SER A 321 11.87 -1.93 4.84
N ASP A 322 12.42 -2.33 5.99
CA ASP A 322 13.86 -2.30 6.25
C ASP A 322 14.61 -3.50 5.66
N LYS A 323 13.88 -4.54 5.24
CA LYS A 323 14.40 -5.76 4.60
C LYS A 323 14.05 -5.84 3.12
N VAL A 324 12.98 -5.16 2.68
CA VAL A 324 12.52 -5.14 1.29
C VAL A 324 12.43 -3.72 0.77
N ALA A 325 12.81 -3.51 -0.48
CA ALA A 325 12.70 -2.22 -1.13
C ALA A 325 11.24 -1.95 -1.57
N TYR A 326 10.45 -1.44 -0.62
CA TYR A 326 9.04 -1.11 -0.80
C TYR A 326 8.84 0.38 -1.03
N TYR A 327 8.19 0.71 -2.15
CA TYR A 327 7.82 2.08 -2.50
C TYR A 327 6.31 2.19 -2.72
N ALA A 328 5.78 3.40 -2.63
CA ALA A 328 4.36 3.66 -2.79
C ALA A 328 4.10 5.02 -3.42
N VAL A 329 3.02 5.08 -4.21
CA VAL A 329 2.45 6.31 -4.75
C VAL A 329 1.48 6.92 -3.74
N PRO A 330 1.75 8.13 -3.20
CA PRO A 330 0.85 8.81 -2.28
C PRO A 330 -0.56 9.01 -2.86
N ALA A 331 -1.59 8.60 -2.12
CA ALA A 331 -2.99 8.66 -2.58
C ALA A 331 -3.53 10.08 -2.81
N VAL A 332 -2.85 11.10 -2.27
CA VAL A 332 -3.20 12.53 -2.44
C VAL A 332 -3.05 13.01 -3.89
N GLN A 333 -2.23 12.34 -4.71
CA GLN A 333 -1.98 12.70 -6.11
C GLN A 333 -3.21 12.42 -6.98
N MET A 334 -3.80 13.45 -7.59
CA MET A 334 -5.06 13.34 -8.34
C MET A 334 -5.01 14.08 -9.71
N PRO A 335 -5.43 13.42 -10.81
CA PRO A 335 -5.86 12.02 -10.91
C PRO A 335 -4.68 11.06 -10.75
N GLY A 336 -4.83 9.99 -9.96
CA GLY A 336 -3.77 9.00 -9.77
C GLY A 336 -3.65 7.99 -10.93
N LEU A 337 -2.87 6.93 -10.70
CA LEU A 337 -2.88 5.70 -11.52
C LEU A 337 -4.24 4.99 -11.47
N LEU A 338 -4.90 5.05 -10.31
CA LEU A 338 -6.18 4.42 -10.05
C LEU A 338 -6.94 5.17 -8.96
N HIS A 339 -8.23 4.91 -8.86
CA HIS A 339 -9.05 5.25 -7.71
C HIS A 339 -9.85 4.03 -7.24
N GLU A 340 -10.34 4.08 -6.01
CA GLU A 340 -11.27 3.08 -5.52
C GLU A 340 -12.64 3.36 -6.15
N ALA A 341 -13.26 2.33 -6.68
CA ALA A 341 -14.63 2.35 -7.15
C ALA A 341 -15.55 2.77 -6.00
N ARG A 342 -16.72 3.31 -6.33
CA ARG A 342 -17.74 3.71 -5.33
C ARG A 342 -18.48 2.51 -4.73
N LEU A 343 -17.72 1.49 -4.30
CA LEU A 343 -18.21 0.27 -3.69
C LEU A 343 -17.54 0.10 -2.31
N PRO A 344 -18.30 -0.16 -1.23
CA PRO A 344 -17.72 -0.36 0.10
C PRO A 344 -16.75 -1.54 0.15
N SER A 345 -15.76 -1.48 1.05
CA SER A 345 -14.80 -2.56 1.25
C SER A 345 -15.46 -3.80 1.85
N LEU A 346 -15.36 -4.95 1.15
CA LEU A 346 -15.83 -6.23 1.69
C LEU A 346 -15.00 -6.71 2.87
N ARG A 347 -13.72 -6.29 2.96
CA ARG A 347 -12.86 -6.55 4.12
C ARG A 347 -13.48 -5.93 5.38
N GLU A 348 -13.85 -4.66 5.31
CA GLU A 348 -14.45 -3.94 6.43
C GLU A 348 -15.81 -4.52 6.82
N ALA A 349 -16.66 -4.83 5.83
CA ALA A 349 -17.96 -5.45 6.07
C ALA A 349 -17.87 -6.82 6.79
N ARG A 350 -16.76 -7.55 6.60
CA ARG A 350 -16.52 -8.86 7.24
C ARG A 350 -15.76 -8.79 8.55
N ASN A 351 -15.19 -7.64 8.90
CA ASN A 351 -14.44 -7.50 10.14
C ASN A 351 -15.32 -7.58 11.39
N SER A 352 -16.64 -7.38 11.24
CA SER A 352 -17.64 -7.52 12.31
C SER A 352 -18.20 -8.93 12.47
N MET A 353 -17.80 -9.89 11.61
CA MET A 353 -18.31 -11.26 11.64
C MET A 353 -17.44 -12.18 12.52
N SER A 354 -18.06 -13.22 13.10
CA SER A 354 -17.38 -14.25 13.88
C SER A 354 -17.02 -15.47 13.04
N PHE A 355 -15.99 -16.22 13.44
CA PHE A 355 -15.69 -17.52 12.83
C PHE A 355 -16.92 -18.43 12.87
N PRO A 356 -17.10 -19.30 11.85
CA PRO A 356 -18.16 -20.30 11.87
C PRO A 356 -18.01 -21.20 13.12
N ASN A 357 -19.10 -21.38 13.87
CA ASN A 357 -19.13 -22.17 15.09
C ASN A 357 -18.93 -23.66 14.79
N SER A 358 -17.68 -24.12 14.73
CA SER A 358 -17.32 -25.55 14.69
C SER A 358 -15.81 -25.81 14.83
N MET A 359 -15.09 -25.02 15.62
CA MET A 359 -13.67 -25.31 15.93
C MET A 359 -13.54 -26.30 17.08
#